data_AF-A0A7R8D118-F1
#
_entry.id   AF-A0A7R8D118-F1
#
_cell.length_a   1.000
_cell.length_b   1.000
_cell.length_c   1.000
_cell.angle_alpha   90.00
_cell.angle_beta   90.00
_cell.angle_gamma   90.00
#
_symmetry.space_group_name_H-M   'P 1'
#
loop_
_entity.id
_entity.type
_entity.pdbx_description
1 polymer ?
#
loop_
_entity_poly.entity_id
_entity_poly.type
_entity_poly.pdbx_seq_one_letter_code
_entity_poly.pdbx_strand_id
1 'polypeptide(L)'
;MDKFETAPACLTQSRIEDLAGVVNLKEFEELRRRLESRQGDHHREVIHTLRKKNPSSKIIRKSGILEALRRRKDIPEGLELYNEWKRLLEKRKDSSTTDQIEVKYDNETEKIRNKSNELMLKSVSECCNSKRRTIFPKERGILLNLEKSIFRQCDNKSTKKYRRLSRKIIFALRNQTNIDEDILL
;
A
#
# COMPACT_ATOMS: atom_id res chain seq x y z
N MET A 1 -42.02 34.74 -0.29
CA MET A 1 -42.16 34.09 1.02
C MET A 1 -42.39 32.62 0.80
N ASP A 2 -41.45 31.86 1.32
CA ASP A 2 -41.15 30.46 1.04
C ASP A 2 -42.26 29.47 1.39
N LYS A 3 -42.42 28.45 0.55
CA LYS A 3 -43.01 27.16 0.93
C LYS A 3 -42.17 26.04 0.31
N PHE A 4 -41.14 25.60 1.03
CA PHE A 4 -40.52 24.29 0.84
C PHE A 4 -40.75 23.50 2.12
N GLU A 5 -41.88 22.80 2.16
CA GLU A 5 -42.17 21.81 3.18
C GLU A 5 -41.38 20.54 2.81
N THR A 6 -40.19 20.40 3.38
CA THR A 6 -39.37 19.20 3.24
C THR A 6 -39.86 18.17 4.25
N ALA A 7 -40.36 17.04 3.73
CA ALA A 7 -40.79 15.90 4.54
C ALA A 7 -39.66 15.44 5.49
N PRO A 8 -39.97 15.04 6.73
CA PRO A 8 -38.94 14.54 7.64
C PRO A 8 -38.40 13.22 7.10
N ALA A 9 -37.08 13.15 6.89
CA ALA A 9 -36.39 11.91 6.54
C ALA A 9 -36.73 10.84 7.59
N CYS A 10 -37.44 9.80 7.18
CA CYS A 10 -37.73 8.64 8.01
C CYS A 10 -36.40 7.96 8.37
N LEU A 11 -35.89 8.24 9.57
CA LEU A 11 -34.69 7.60 10.12
C LEU A 11 -35.05 6.15 10.47
N THR A 12 -34.98 5.27 9.48
CA THR A 12 -35.09 3.82 9.69
C THR A 12 -33.82 3.35 10.41
N GLN A 13 -34.00 2.73 11.58
CA GLN A 13 -32.89 2.17 12.35
C GLN A 13 -32.26 1.02 11.56
N SER A 14 -31.08 1.27 10.98
CA SER A 14 -30.28 0.25 10.32
C SER A 14 -29.41 -0.49 11.34
N ARG A 15 -29.26 -1.81 11.22
CA ARG A 15 -28.35 -2.56 12.10
C ARG A 15 -26.91 -2.27 11.71
N ILE A 16 -25.98 -2.35 12.65
CA ILE A 16 -24.54 -2.17 12.39
C ILE A 16 -24.06 -3.12 11.27
N GLU A 17 -24.63 -4.31 11.22
CA GLU A 17 -24.36 -5.34 10.23
C GLU A 17 -24.81 -4.96 8.81
N ASP A 18 -25.74 -4.02 8.65
CA ASP A 18 -26.23 -3.60 7.32
C ASP A 18 -25.28 -2.59 6.65
N LEU A 19 -24.41 -1.95 7.43
CA LEU A 19 -23.46 -0.96 6.92
C LEU A 19 -22.50 -1.58 5.90
N ALA A 20 -22.28 -0.87 4.79
CA ALA A 20 -21.43 -1.34 3.68
C ALA A 20 -19.96 -1.57 4.10
N GLY A 21 -19.47 -0.84 5.10
CA GLY A 21 -18.09 -0.94 5.60
C GLY A 21 -17.90 -1.99 6.70
N VAL A 22 -18.97 -2.48 7.32
CA VAL A 22 -18.90 -3.52 8.35
C VAL A 22 -19.03 -4.86 7.64
N VAL A 23 -17.94 -5.63 7.68
CA VAL A 23 -17.88 -6.94 7.04
C VAL A 23 -17.34 -7.98 8.01
N ASN A 24 -18.16 -9.00 8.28
CA ASN A 24 -17.79 -10.13 9.12
C ASN A 24 -17.23 -11.29 8.29
N LEU A 25 -16.14 -11.89 8.78
CA LEU A 25 -15.49 -13.00 8.06
C LEU A 25 -16.40 -14.24 7.98
N LYS A 26 -17.09 -14.58 9.07
CA LYS A 26 -18.02 -15.73 9.13
C LYS A 26 -19.17 -15.61 8.14
N GLU A 27 -19.74 -14.41 8.02
CA GLU A 27 -20.80 -14.11 7.06
C GLU A 27 -20.31 -14.31 5.61
N PHE A 28 -19.09 -13.86 5.29
CA PHE A 28 -18.50 -14.07 3.98
C PHE A 28 -18.18 -15.54 3.67
N GLU A 29 -17.81 -16.33 4.69
CA GLU A 29 -17.64 -17.78 4.55
C GLU A 29 -18.98 -18.48 4.30
N GLU A 30 -20.06 -18.04 4.95
CA GLU A 30 -21.42 -18.53 4.69
C GLU A 30 -21.91 -18.18 3.29
N LEU A 31 -21.74 -16.93 2.86
CA LEU A 31 -22.08 -16.50 1.50
C LEU A 31 -21.28 -17.28 0.46
N ARG A 32 -20.00 -17.56 0.73
CA ARG A 32 -19.19 -18.44 -0.11
C ARG A 32 -19.78 -19.84 -0.21
N ARG A 33 -20.13 -20.48 0.92
CA ARG A 33 -20.76 -21.81 0.92
C ARG A 33 -22.07 -21.83 0.14
N ARG A 34 -22.89 -20.78 0.27
CA ARG A 34 -24.14 -20.63 -0.50
C ARG A 34 -23.88 -20.50 -2.00
N LEU A 35 -22.86 -19.73 -2.39
CA LEU A 35 -22.46 -19.58 -3.79
C LEU A 35 -21.92 -20.89 -4.40
N GLU A 36 -21.21 -21.70 -3.60
CA GLU A 36 -20.71 -23.02 -4.00
C GLU A 36 -21.83 -24.09 -4.07
N SER A 37 -22.96 -23.89 -3.37
CA SER A 37 -24.10 -24.81 -3.37
C SER A 37 -24.78 -24.92 -4.75
N ARG A 38 -25.47 -26.05 -5.00
CA ARG A 38 -26.06 -26.41 -6.31
C ARG A 38 -27.39 -25.70 -6.65
N GLN A 39 -27.90 -24.87 -5.74
CA GLN A 39 -29.19 -24.17 -5.86
C GLN A 39 -28.99 -22.80 -6.52
N GLY A 40 -29.30 -22.70 -7.81
CA GLY A 40 -28.98 -21.53 -8.65
C GLY A 40 -29.74 -20.24 -8.31
N ASP A 41 -30.98 -20.34 -7.82
CA ASP A 41 -31.83 -19.14 -7.60
C ASP A 41 -31.29 -18.23 -6.49
N HIS A 42 -30.69 -18.81 -5.45
CA HIS A 42 -30.10 -18.05 -4.34
C HIS A 42 -28.76 -17.38 -4.71
N HIS A 43 -28.15 -17.71 -5.85
CA HIS A 43 -26.85 -17.13 -6.22
C HIS A 43 -26.97 -15.66 -6.59
N ARG A 44 -28.06 -15.25 -7.26
CA ARG A 44 -28.29 -13.85 -7.61
C ARG A 44 -28.48 -12.98 -6.37
N GLU A 45 -29.23 -13.47 -5.39
CA GLU A 45 -29.42 -12.79 -4.10
C GLU A 45 -28.10 -12.63 -3.32
N VAL A 46 -27.27 -13.67 -3.33
CA VAL A 46 -25.95 -13.65 -2.71
C VAL A 46 -25.04 -12.64 -3.41
N ILE A 47 -25.00 -12.62 -4.74
CA ILE A 47 -24.20 -11.65 -5.53
C ILE A 47 -24.68 -10.22 -5.25
N HIS A 48 -25.99 -9.99 -5.19
CA HIS A 48 -26.54 -8.67 -4.86
C HIS A 48 -26.15 -8.21 -3.44
N THR A 49 -26.19 -9.12 -2.47
CA THR A 49 -25.76 -8.87 -1.09
C THR A 49 -24.26 -8.55 -1.02
N LEU A 50 -23.44 -9.32 -1.74
CA LEU A 50 -21.99 -9.09 -1.81
C LEU A 50 -21.69 -7.73 -2.45
N ARG A 51 -22.40 -7.34 -3.50
CA ARG A 51 -22.21 -6.04 -4.17
C ARG A 51 -22.48 -4.84 -3.27
N LYS A 52 -23.41 -4.97 -2.31
CA LYS A 52 -23.68 -3.92 -1.30
C LYS A 52 -22.56 -3.78 -0.27
N LYS A 53 -21.72 -4.80 -0.09
CA LYS A 53 -20.62 -4.80 0.87
C LYS A 53 -19.33 -4.33 0.22
N ASN A 54 -18.51 -3.57 0.97
CA ASN A 54 -17.17 -3.16 0.54
C ASN A 54 -16.10 -3.83 1.43
N PRO A 55 -15.79 -5.12 1.19
CA PRO A 55 -14.85 -5.86 2.03
C PRO A 55 -13.41 -5.38 1.86
N SER A 56 -12.66 -5.44 2.97
CA SER A 56 -11.22 -5.18 2.96
C SER A 56 -10.45 -6.26 2.17
N SER A 57 -9.26 -5.93 1.66
CA SER A 57 -8.40 -6.87 0.93
C SER A 57 -8.08 -8.12 1.73
N LYS A 58 -7.98 -8.00 3.06
CA LYS A 58 -7.71 -9.12 3.98
C LYS A 58 -8.90 -10.08 4.06
N ILE A 59 -10.12 -9.56 4.09
CA ILE A 59 -11.34 -10.36 4.16
C ILE A 59 -11.54 -11.12 2.85
N ILE A 60 -11.41 -10.46 1.69
CA ILE A 60 -11.56 -11.11 0.37
C ILE A 60 -10.57 -12.29 0.23
N ARG A 61 -9.32 -12.09 0.64
CA ARG A 61 -8.29 -13.15 0.58
C ARG A 61 -8.57 -14.30 1.55
N LYS A 62 -9.03 -14.01 2.77
CA LYS A 62 -9.29 -15.04 3.79
C LYS A 62 -10.54 -15.85 3.52
N SER A 63 -11.63 -15.21 3.09
CA SER A 63 -12.88 -15.92 2.81
C SER A 63 -12.79 -16.79 1.56
N GLY A 64 -11.95 -16.42 0.58
CA GLY A 64 -11.84 -17.14 -0.69
C GLY A 64 -13.05 -16.94 -1.61
N ILE A 65 -13.89 -15.94 -1.31
CA ILE A 65 -15.11 -15.64 -2.07
C ILE A 65 -14.84 -15.31 -3.54
N LEU A 66 -13.66 -14.74 -3.84
CA LEU A 66 -13.28 -14.36 -5.20
C LEU A 66 -13.14 -15.59 -6.11
N GLU A 67 -12.61 -16.71 -5.60
CA GLU A 67 -12.51 -17.97 -6.35
C GLU A 67 -13.88 -18.60 -6.56
N ALA A 68 -14.78 -18.48 -5.58
CA ALA A 68 -16.15 -18.95 -5.72
C ALA A 68 -16.91 -18.17 -6.80
N LEU A 69 -16.75 -16.84 -6.88
CA LEU A 69 -17.29 -16.01 -7.96
C LEU A 69 -16.66 -16.38 -9.32
N ARG A 70 -15.35 -16.63 -9.37
CA ARG A 70 -14.64 -17.01 -10.61
C ARG A 70 -15.13 -18.34 -11.19
N ARG A 71 -15.49 -19.31 -10.34
CA ARG A 71 -16.01 -20.62 -10.76
C ARG A 71 -17.42 -20.52 -11.35
N ARG A 72 -18.18 -19.47 -11.00
CA ARG A 72 -19.53 -19.21 -11.49
C ARG A 72 -19.52 -18.26 -12.69
N LYS A 73 -18.93 -18.71 -13.80
CA LYS A 73 -18.93 -17.97 -15.08
C LYS A 73 -20.28 -17.99 -15.80
N ASP A 74 -21.17 -18.85 -15.34
CA ASP A 74 -22.54 -19.03 -15.80
C ASP A 74 -23.46 -17.85 -15.44
N ILE A 75 -23.07 -17.02 -14.46
CA ILE A 75 -23.84 -15.85 -14.02
C ILE A 75 -23.06 -14.58 -14.40
N PRO A 76 -23.57 -13.75 -15.34
CA PRO A 76 -22.86 -12.56 -15.81
C PRO A 76 -22.62 -11.55 -14.67
N GLU A 77 -23.58 -11.39 -13.76
CA GLU A 77 -23.46 -10.49 -12.60
C GLU A 77 -22.34 -10.91 -11.64
N GLY A 78 -22.08 -12.22 -11.53
CA GLY A 78 -20.98 -12.76 -10.72
C GLY A 78 -19.62 -12.47 -11.34
N LEU A 79 -19.52 -12.55 -12.66
CA LEU A 79 -18.29 -12.22 -13.40
C LEU A 79 -17.96 -10.73 -13.35
N GLU A 80 -18.98 -9.86 -13.45
CA GLU A 80 -18.82 -8.42 -13.25
C GLU A 80 -18.28 -8.09 -11.86
N LEU A 81 -18.90 -8.66 -10.82
CA LEU A 81 -18.47 -8.44 -9.44
C LEU A 81 -17.04 -8.95 -9.19
N TYR A 82 -16.69 -10.11 -9.77
CA TYR A 82 -15.32 -10.63 -9.72
C TYR A 82 -14.33 -9.63 -10.34
N ASN A 83 -14.61 -9.11 -11.53
CA ASN A 83 -13.73 -8.16 -12.21
C ASN A 83 -13.62 -6.84 -11.45
N GLU A 84 -14.73 -6.33 -10.91
CA GLU A 84 -14.77 -5.15 -10.06
C GLU A 84 -13.88 -5.32 -8.83
N TRP A 85 -14.05 -6.43 -8.09
CA TRP A 85 -13.28 -6.69 -6.88
C TRP A 85 -11.81 -6.98 -7.17
N LYS A 86 -11.50 -7.63 -8.29
CA LYS A 86 -10.12 -7.83 -8.74
C LYS A 86 -9.44 -6.48 -9.01
N ARG A 87 -10.10 -5.58 -9.76
CA ARG A 87 -9.58 -4.22 -10.02
C ARG A 87 -9.43 -3.42 -8.72
N LEU A 88 -10.37 -3.53 -7.79
CA LEU A 88 -10.27 -2.89 -6.47
C LEU A 88 -9.10 -3.44 -5.63
N LEU A 89 -8.79 -4.73 -5.75
CA LEU A 89 -7.62 -5.33 -5.09
C LEU A 89 -6.30 -4.88 -5.70
N GLU A 90 -6.24 -4.77 -7.03
CA GLU A 90 -5.08 -4.23 -7.75
C GLU A 90 -4.84 -2.77 -7.36
N LYS A 91 -5.86 -1.91 -7.49
CA LYS A 91 -5.80 -0.51 -7.07
C LYS A 91 -5.33 -0.34 -5.61
N ARG A 92 -5.81 -1.20 -4.70
CA ARG A 92 -5.42 -1.18 -3.28
C ARG A 92 -3.98 -1.67 -3.04
N LYS A 93 -3.45 -2.58 -3.86
CA LYS A 93 -2.04 -2.97 -3.79
C LYS A 93 -1.14 -1.83 -4.26
N ASP A 94 -1.54 -1.15 -5.32
CA ASP A 94 -0.79 -0.02 -5.88
C ASP A 94 -0.76 1.15 -4.88
N SER A 95 -1.89 1.46 -4.23
CA SER A 95 -1.94 2.52 -3.20
C SER A 95 -1.20 2.16 -1.91
N SER A 96 -1.12 0.88 -1.52
CA SER A 96 -0.33 0.42 -0.37
C SER A 96 1.17 0.71 -0.52
N THR A 97 1.63 0.92 -1.75
CA THR A 97 3.04 1.26 -2.04
C THR A 97 3.24 2.77 -2.12
N THR A 98 2.18 3.54 -2.39
CA THR A 98 2.28 4.91 -2.92
C THR A 98 2.01 5.99 -1.88
N ASP A 99 1.10 5.78 -0.92
CA ASP A 99 0.75 6.81 0.07
C ASP A 99 1.38 6.52 1.44
N GLN A 100 2.70 6.37 1.48
CA GLN A 100 3.39 6.52 2.75
C GLN A 100 3.37 8.02 3.09
N ILE A 101 2.36 8.42 3.86
CA ILE A 101 2.29 9.74 4.48
C ILE A 101 3.65 9.97 5.17
N GLU A 102 4.48 10.84 4.62
CA GLU A 102 5.78 11.17 5.20
C GLU A 102 5.54 12.05 6.44
N VAL A 103 5.35 11.39 7.58
CA VAL A 103 5.26 12.06 8.86
C VAL A 103 6.64 12.62 9.20
N LYS A 104 6.68 13.88 9.64
CA LYS A 104 7.92 14.53 10.08
C LYS A 104 8.53 13.75 11.24
N TYR A 105 9.83 13.51 11.19
CA TYR A 105 10.57 12.82 12.25
C TYR A 105 10.81 13.75 13.45
N ASP A 106 11.16 13.17 14.59
CA ASP A 106 11.70 13.96 15.70
C ASP A 106 13.05 14.60 15.31
N ASN A 107 13.39 15.71 15.98
CA ASN A 107 14.58 16.50 15.65
C ASN A 107 15.89 15.70 15.72
N GLU A 108 15.99 14.73 16.65
CA GLU A 108 17.21 13.94 16.82
C GLU A 108 17.37 12.92 15.69
N THR A 109 16.28 12.24 15.33
CA THR A 109 16.26 11.35 14.16
C THR A 109 16.56 12.12 12.87
N GLU A 110 15.99 13.31 12.69
CA GLU A 110 16.27 14.15 11.51
C GLU A 110 17.75 14.53 11.42
N LYS A 111 18.38 14.97 12.53
CA LYS A 111 19.83 15.26 12.57
C LYS A 111 20.68 14.06 12.18
N ILE A 112 20.37 12.88 12.72
CA ILE A 112 21.14 11.65 12.45
C ILE A 112 21.03 11.27 10.98
N ARG A 113 19.83 11.35 10.40
CA ARG A 113 19.58 11.02 8.99
C ARG A 113 20.23 12.01 8.06
N ASN A 114 20.12 13.31 8.34
CA ASN A 114 20.81 14.36 7.60
C ASN A 114 22.32 14.14 7.63
N LYS A 115 22.88 13.76 8.79
CA LYS A 115 24.31 13.46 8.88
C LYS A 115 24.72 12.24 8.07
N SER A 116 23.89 11.19 8.05
CA SER A 116 24.12 10.01 7.21
C SER A 116 24.12 10.37 5.72
N ASN A 117 23.14 11.18 5.29
CA ASN A 117 23.03 11.65 3.91
C ASN A 117 24.23 12.50 3.49
N GLU A 118 24.68 13.44 4.34
CA GLU A 118 25.90 14.22 4.09
C GLU A 118 27.13 13.33 3.87
N LEU A 119 27.30 12.30 4.71
CA LEU A 119 28.44 11.40 4.61
C LEU A 119 28.37 10.51 3.37
N MET A 120 27.18 10.05 2.98
CA MET A 120 26.98 9.30 1.74
C MET A 120 27.29 10.17 0.51
N LEU A 121 26.79 11.41 0.48
CA LEU A 121 27.08 12.38 -0.58
C LEU A 121 28.59 12.63 -0.69
N LYS A 122 29.25 12.83 0.45
CA LYS A 122 30.71 13.01 0.50
C LYS A 122 31.45 11.78 -0.04
N SER A 123 31.02 10.56 0.33
CA SER A 123 31.66 9.33 -0.14
C SER A 123 31.54 9.13 -1.65
N VAL A 124 30.40 9.48 -2.25
CA VAL A 124 30.22 9.41 -3.71
C VAL A 124 31.05 10.48 -4.41
N SER A 125 31.08 11.71 -3.88
CA SER A 125 31.94 12.77 -4.42
C SER A 125 33.44 12.42 -4.35
N GLU A 126 33.87 11.67 -3.33
CA GLU A 126 35.25 11.17 -3.22
C GLU A 126 35.52 10.00 -4.20
N CYS A 127 34.54 9.11 -4.40
CA CYS A 127 34.64 7.92 -5.23
C CYS A 127 34.66 8.23 -6.73
N CYS A 128 33.76 9.09 -7.21
CA CYS A 128 33.57 9.31 -8.65
C CYS A 128 34.73 10.05 -9.34
N ASN A 129 35.83 10.42 -8.64
CA ASN A 129 37.03 11.10 -9.17
C ASN A 129 36.74 12.29 -10.12
N SER A 130 35.51 12.78 -10.10
CA SER A 130 35.05 13.73 -11.08
C SER A 130 35.48 15.08 -10.54
N LYS A 131 36.35 15.77 -11.27
CA LYS A 131 36.76 17.17 -11.02
C LYS A 131 35.55 18.14 -10.98
N ARG A 132 34.32 17.65 -11.18
CA ARG A 132 33.06 18.36 -11.00
C ARG A 132 32.70 18.35 -9.51
N ARG A 133 32.92 19.48 -8.83
CA ARG A 133 32.47 19.76 -7.45
C ARG A 133 30.94 19.76 -7.28
N THR A 134 30.18 19.48 -8.34
CA THR A 134 28.73 19.59 -8.39
C THR A 134 28.10 18.21 -8.46
N ILE A 135 27.62 17.74 -7.31
CA ILE A 135 26.71 16.60 -7.22
C ILE A 135 25.43 16.96 -7.96
N PHE A 136 25.03 16.16 -8.95
CA PHE A 136 23.81 16.42 -9.70
C PHE A 136 22.56 16.17 -8.82
N PRO A 137 21.45 16.90 -9.04
CA PRO A 137 20.20 16.68 -8.30
C PRO A 137 19.71 15.22 -8.33
N LYS A 138 20.01 14.51 -9.42
CA LYS A 138 19.67 13.09 -9.59
C LYS A 138 20.43 12.19 -8.60
N GLU A 139 21.74 12.35 -8.49
CA GLU A 139 22.59 11.59 -7.57
C GLU A 139 22.16 11.82 -6.11
N ARG A 140 21.83 13.06 -5.77
CA ARG A 140 21.25 13.39 -4.46
C ARG A 140 19.94 12.67 -4.22
N GLY A 141 19.06 12.58 -5.22
CA GLY A 141 17.81 11.84 -5.14
C GLY A 141 18.02 10.34 -4.90
N ILE A 142 18.97 9.73 -5.60
CA ILE A 142 19.32 8.31 -5.44
C ILE A 142 19.81 8.03 -4.02
N LEU A 143 20.71 8.87 -3.50
CA LEU A 143 21.25 8.70 -2.14
C LEU A 143 20.19 8.90 -1.05
N LEU A 144 19.29 9.86 -1.22
CA LEU A 144 18.16 10.04 -0.30
C LEU A 144 17.23 8.83 -0.31
N ASN A 145 16.97 8.24 -1.48
CA ASN A 145 16.16 7.03 -1.60
C ASN A 145 16.85 5.80 -1.01
N LEU A 146 18.17 5.69 -1.17
CA LEU A 146 18.97 4.64 -0.54
C LEU A 146 18.92 4.77 0.98
N GLU A 147 19.10 5.97 1.53
CA GLU A 147 19.00 6.22 2.97
C GLU A 147 17.60 5.91 3.52
N LYS A 148 16.55 6.35 2.83
CA LYS A 148 15.16 6.01 3.16
C LYS A 148 14.95 4.49 3.19
N SER A 149 15.51 3.75 2.24
CA SER A 149 15.43 2.29 2.19
C SER A 149 16.11 1.63 3.41
N ILE A 150 17.30 2.10 3.78
CA ILE A 150 18.02 1.62 4.97
C ILE A 150 17.23 1.91 6.24
N PHE A 151 16.65 3.11 6.34
CA PHE A 151 15.86 3.53 7.49
C PHE A 151 14.60 2.68 7.66
N ARG A 152 13.89 2.38 6.56
CA ARG A 152 12.74 1.47 6.54
C ARG A 152 13.11 0.05 6.95
N GLN A 153 14.26 -0.46 6.50
CA GLN A 153 14.77 -1.78 6.92
C GLN A 153 15.15 -1.84 8.42
N CYS A 154 15.34 -0.68 9.04
CA CYS A 154 15.61 -0.52 10.46
C CYS A 154 14.36 -0.12 11.26
N ASP A 155 13.18 -0.51 10.78
CA ASP A 155 11.89 -0.28 11.43
C ASP A 155 11.58 1.21 11.68
N ASN A 156 12.08 2.09 10.80
CA ASN A 156 11.96 3.54 10.91
C ASN A 156 12.53 4.11 12.23
N LYS A 157 13.62 3.53 12.73
CA LYS A 157 14.29 3.98 13.96
C LYS A 157 15.79 4.23 13.74
N SER A 158 16.30 5.33 14.30
CA SER A 158 17.72 5.73 14.27
C SER A 158 18.61 4.92 15.24
N THR A 159 18.39 3.61 15.32
CA THR A 159 19.05 2.67 16.24
C THR A 159 20.52 2.41 15.87
N LYS A 160 21.23 1.67 16.75
CA LYS A 160 22.58 1.16 16.47
C LYS A 160 22.65 0.35 15.16
N LYS A 161 21.60 -0.41 14.84
CA LYS A 161 21.49 -1.19 13.59
C LYS A 161 21.54 -0.27 12.36
N TYR A 162 20.72 0.78 12.36
CA TYR A 162 20.73 1.80 11.31
C TYR A 162 22.13 2.42 11.16
N ARG A 163 22.72 2.90 12.25
CA ARG A 163 24.05 3.54 12.20
C ARG A 163 25.16 2.59 11.72
N ARG A 164 25.06 1.29 12.01
CA ARG A 164 26.01 0.28 11.54
C ARG A 164 25.86 0.02 10.04
N LEU A 165 24.61 -0.11 9.57
CA LEU A 165 24.32 -0.32 8.14
C LEU A 165 24.69 0.90 7.30
N SER A 166 24.31 2.12 7.73
CA SER A 166 24.68 3.35 7.04
C SER A 166 26.19 3.49 6.91
N ARG A 167 26.95 3.25 7.99
CA ARG A 167 28.42 3.27 7.92
C ARG A 167 28.97 2.21 6.97
N LYS A 168 28.45 0.98 7.01
CA LYS A 168 28.89 -0.09 6.10
C LYS A 168 28.73 0.34 4.64
N ILE A 169 27.62 0.99 4.31
CA ILE A 169 27.34 1.49 2.96
C ILE A 169 28.26 2.66 2.61
N ILE A 170 28.45 3.63 3.51
CA ILE A 170 29.40 4.75 3.31
C ILE A 170 30.82 4.23 3.06
N PHE A 171 31.27 3.24 3.84
CA PHE A 171 32.58 2.63 3.63
C PHE A 171 32.66 1.85 2.31
N ALA A 172 31.58 1.15 1.93
CA ALA A 172 31.53 0.45 0.65
C ALA A 172 31.62 1.44 -0.52
N LEU A 173 30.85 2.54 -0.49
CA LEU A 173 30.88 3.60 -1.50
C LEU A 173 32.27 4.25 -1.60
N ARG A 174 32.92 4.49 -0.46
CA ARG A 174 34.26 5.10 -0.43
C ARG A 174 35.36 4.18 -0.96
N ASN A 175 35.22 2.86 -0.77
CA ASN A 175 36.23 1.88 -1.14
C ASN A 175 36.05 1.33 -2.57
N GLN A 176 34.93 1.63 -3.24
CA GLN A 176 34.77 1.31 -4.64
C GLN A 176 35.62 2.28 -5.47
N THR A 177 36.60 1.76 -6.22
CA THR A 177 37.51 2.57 -7.06
C THR A 177 36.96 2.81 -8.47
N ASN A 178 35.83 2.19 -8.80
CA ASN A 178 35.04 2.39 -10.03
C ASN A 178 33.60 2.01 -9.70
N ILE A 179 32.79 2.97 -9.29
CA ILE A 179 31.34 2.84 -9.50
C ILE A 179 31.16 3.28 -10.95
N ASP A 180 30.84 2.35 -11.84
CA ASP A 180 30.52 2.71 -13.23
C ASP A 180 29.49 3.84 -13.19
N GLU A 181 29.81 4.98 -13.82
CA GLU A 181 28.92 6.16 -13.86
C GLU A 181 27.52 5.78 -14.38
N ASP A 182 27.43 4.68 -15.13
CA ASP A 182 26.20 4.07 -15.66
C ASP A 182 25.24 3.51 -14.59
N ILE A 183 25.69 3.25 -13.34
CA ILE A 183 24.80 2.81 -12.25
C ILE A 183 24.11 4.02 -11.60
N LEU A 184 24.65 5.23 -11.78
CA LEU A 184 24.16 6.48 -11.20
C LEU A 184 23.44 7.39 -12.22
N LEU A 185 23.53 7.10 -13.53
CA LEU A 185 22.87 7.79 -14.65
C LEU A 185 21.49 7.18 -14.99
#